data_AF-A0A9P8P7I4-F1
#
_entry.id   AF-A0A9P8P7I4-F1
#
_cell.length_a   1.000
_cell.length_b   1.000
_cell.length_c   1.000
_cell.angle_alpha   90.00
_cell.angle_beta   90.00
_cell.angle_gamma   90.00
#
_symmetry.space_group_name_H-M   'P 1'
#
loop_
_entity.id
_entity.type
_entity.pdbx_description
1 polymer ?
#
loop_
_entity_poly.entity_id
_entity_poly.type
_entity_poly.pdbx_seq_one_letter_code
_entity_poly.pdbx_strand_id
1 'polypeptide(L)'
;MSNNKHSTLNDTDLAGIGKLTKQNLYALLGNDVSDDEGEVLAPKEIVKKSTSSKKVDAPPPSADKSKAKKNKKPSATGNEAGLKLKNKNTEVEPPKSTDRRTAKSKSFDKHSRTGKTETAKSQKTKLGDEVDAQVEGEADAQEELSEEGEEVEKPVYKTLDDYFNELQVQQTGLSAKPKRAANQGAQDKWTNDELLVKEKEVLFEPTGLKQSKQKAKKVKQFVDVEVIVADEIREPRERPARNTNSRGGNRAPKGKGAKPAPRKVALNDKNFPAL
;
A
#
# COMPACT_ATOMS: atom_id res chain seq x y z
N MET A 1 -102.73 -74.45 14.66
CA MET A 1 -102.44 -75.86 15.00
C MET A 1 -101.81 -76.52 13.78
N SER A 2 -100.58 -77.04 13.93
CA SER A 2 -100.01 -78.25 13.29
C SER A 2 -100.12 -78.42 11.75
N ASN A 3 -99.12 -78.85 10.99
CA ASN A 3 -97.73 -79.27 11.19
C ASN A 3 -97.16 -79.64 9.79
N ASN A 4 -95.86 -79.42 9.61
CA ASN A 4 -94.84 -80.24 8.91
C ASN A 4 -95.11 -80.93 7.56
N LYS A 5 -94.14 -80.77 6.63
CA LYS A 5 -93.24 -81.81 6.06
C LYS A 5 -92.33 -81.16 5.00
N HIS A 6 -91.01 -81.07 5.21
CA HIS A 6 -89.96 -82.04 4.88
C HIS A 6 -89.62 -82.20 3.39
N SER A 7 -88.30 -82.10 3.14
CA SER A 7 -87.49 -82.81 2.11
C SER A 7 -87.73 -82.45 0.65
N THR A 8 -86.78 -82.39 -0.28
CA THR A 8 -85.32 -82.54 -0.34
C THR A 8 -84.96 -82.15 -1.78
N LEU A 9 -83.78 -81.56 -1.95
CA LEU A 9 -82.82 -81.75 -3.05
C LEU A 9 -83.34 -82.33 -4.38
N ASN A 10 -83.12 -81.58 -5.46
CA ASN A 10 -82.62 -82.15 -6.71
C ASN A 10 -81.34 -81.41 -7.06
N ASP A 11 -80.22 -81.90 -6.53
CA ASP A 11 -78.91 -81.74 -7.14
C ASP A 11 -78.87 -82.62 -8.40
N THR A 12 -78.72 -81.98 -9.56
CA THR A 12 -78.14 -82.48 -10.82
C THR A 12 -78.19 -81.28 -11.78
N ASP A 13 -77.17 -80.81 -12.47
CA ASP A 13 -75.78 -81.19 -12.61
C ASP A 13 -75.04 -80.00 -13.23
N LEU A 14 -73.76 -79.90 -12.88
CA LEU A 14 -72.63 -79.35 -13.62
C LEU A 14 -72.92 -78.57 -14.91
N ALA A 15 -72.43 -77.33 -14.96
CA ALA A 15 -71.34 -76.96 -15.90
C ALA A 15 -70.98 -75.48 -15.76
N GLY A 16 -69.69 -75.18 -15.67
CA GLY A 16 -69.20 -73.85 -16.03
C GLY A 16 -68.36 -73.14 -14.99
N ILE A 17 -67.28 -73.77 -14.55
CA ILE A 17 -66.08 -73.05 -14.10
C ILE A 17 -65.67 -72.11 -15.24
N GLY A 18 -65.96 -70.81 -15.10
CA GLY A 18 -65.79 -69.88 -16.20
C GLY A 18 -65.97 -68.42 -15.81
N LYS A 19 -64.90 -67.86 -15.22
CA LYS A 19 -64.48 -66.43 -15.18
C LYS A 19 -64.14 -65.97 -13.77
N LEU A 20 -62.97 -66.40 -13.32
CA LEU A 20 -62.28 -65.81 -12.17
C LEU A 20 -60.82 -65.52 -12.54
N THR A 21 -60.59 -64.75 -13.61
CA THR A 21 -59.26 -64.19 -13.92
C THR A 21 -59.40 -62.91 -14.74
N LYS A 22 -58.65 -61.87 -14.34
CA LYS A 22 -58.52 -60.51 -14.91
C LYS A 22 -59.32 -59.37 -14.25
N GLN A 23 -59.55 -59.42 -12.95
CA GLN A 23 -59.70 -58.19 -12.16
C GLN A 23 -58.37 -57.97 -11.44
N ASN A 24 -57.71 -56.84 -11.70
CA ASN A 24 -56.44 -56.49 -11.06
C ASN A 24 -56.73 -56.23 -9.57
N LEU A 25 -56.38 -57.17 -8.67
CA LEU A 25 -56.73 -57.06 -7.24
C LEU A 25 -56.06 -55.86 -6.55
N TYR A 26 -55.01 -55.31 -7.16
CA TYR A 26 -54.36 -54.07 -6.72
C TYR A 26 -55.16 -52.81 -7.08
N ALA A 27 -56.15 -52.89 -7.97
CA ALA A 27 -57.08 -51.76 -8.23
C ALA A 27 -57.99 -51.48 -7.02
N LEU A 28 -58.20 -52.47 -6.14
CA LEU A 28 -58.90 -52.33 -4.86
C LEU A 28 -57.99 -51.77 -3.74
N LEU A 29 -56.67 -51.74 -3.96
CA LEU A 29 -55.69 -51.17 -3.03
C LEU A 29 -55.16 -49.81 -3.51
N GLY A 30 -55.73 -49.29 -4.60
CA GLY A 30 -55.58 -47.90 -4.99
C GLY A 30 -56.66 -47.08 -4.34
N ASN A 31 -56.47 -46.73 -3.06
CA ASN A 31 -57.04 -45.48 -2.54
C ASN A 31 -56.32 -44.31 -3.24
N ASP A 32 -56.41 -44.25 -4.57
CA ASP A 32 -56.13 -43.06 -5.33
C ASP A 32 -57.32 -42.15 -5.07
N VAL A 33 -57.12 -41.25 -4.10
CA VAL A 33 -58.05 -40.25 -3.56
C VAL A 33 -59.15 -39.90 -4.57
N SER A 34 -60.31 -40.54 -4.41
CA SER A 34 -61.55 -40.17 -5.09
C SER A 34 -62.29 -39.06 -4.32
N ASP A 35 -61.54 -38.24 -3.57
CA ASP A 35 -62.03 -36.99 -3.01
C ASP A 35 -61.57 -35.89 -3.95
N ASP A 36 -62.22 -35.80 -5.12
CA ASP A 36 -62.31 -34.53 -5.82
C ASP A 36 -63.05 -33.58 -4.88
N GLU A 37 -62.31 -32.81 -4.07
CA GLU A 37 -62.85 -31.69 -3.30
C GLU A 37 -63.56 -30.77 -4.31
N GLY A 38 -64.87 -30.93 -4.43
CA GLY A 38 -65.69 -30.22 -5.40
C GLY A 38 -65.44 -28.72 -5.34
N GLU A 39 -65.50 -28.06 -6.49
CA GLU A 39 -65.11 -26.67 -6.67
C GLU A 39 -65.77 -25.76 -5.61
N VAL A 40 -65.00 -25.44 -4.56
CA VAL A 40 -65.47 -24.61 -3.45
C VAL A 40 -65.52 -23.17 -3.95
N LEU A 41 -66.69 -22.75 -4.40
CA LEU A 41 -66.96 -21.36 -4.73
C LEU A 41 -66.66 -20.48 -3.51
N ALA A 42 -66.00 -19.35 -3.74
CA ALA A 42 -65.73 -18.39 -2.68
C ALA A 42 -67.04 -18.02 -1.94
N PRO A 43 -67.03 -17.99 -0.60
CA PRO A 43 -68.24 -17.70 0.16
C PRO A 43 -68.77 -16.31 -0.18
N LYS A 44 -70.10 -16.14 -0.11
CA LYS A 44 -70.75 -14.84 -0.33
C LYS A 44 -70.19 -13.78 0.61
N GLU A 45 -69.94 -12.59 0.08
CA GLU A 45 -69.44 -11.46 0.87
C GLU A 45 -70.50 -10.97 1.86
N ILE A 46 -70.21 -11.07 3.16
CA ILE A 46 -71.06 -10.56 4.24
C ILE A 46 -70.30 -9.46 4.97
N VAL A 47 -70.69 -8.20 4.78
CA VAL A 47 -70.05 -7.05 5.41
C VAL A 47 -70.70 -6.73 6.76
N LYS A 48 -69.91 -6.75 7.84
CA LYS A 48 -70.37 -6.37 9.19
C LYS A 48 -70.68 -4.87 9.24
N LYS A 49 -71.93 -4.51 9.54
CA LYS A 49 -72.32 -3.12 9.80
C LYS A 49 -71.71 -2.64 11.13
N SER A 50 -71.08 -1.46 11.11
CA SER A 50 -70.56 -0.80 12.31
C SER A 50 -71.59 0.16 12.88
N THR A 51 -71.74 0.19 14.20
CA THR A 51 -72.57 1.17 14.92
C THR A 51 -71.83 2.47 15.22
N SER A 52 -70.58 2.60 14.75
CA SER A 52 -69.77 3.80 14.95
C SER A 52 -70.38 5.00 14.23
N SER A 53 -70.60 6.08 14.97
CA SER A 53 -71.03 7.37 14.43
C SER A 53 -69.90 8.15 13.73
N LYS A 54 -68.66 7.66 13.76
CA LYS A 54 -67.48 8.37 13.24
C LYS A 54 -67.42 8.21 11.73
N LYS A 55 -67.37 9.35 11.02
CA LYS A 55 -67.32 9.43 9.55
C LYS A 55 -65.95 9.86 9.02
N VAL A 56 -65.06 10.28 9.91
CA VAL A 56 -63.70 10.72 9.56
C VAL A 56 -62.78 9.51 9.56
N ASP A 57 -62.02 9.35 8.48
CA ASP A 57 -60.92 8.38 8.39
C ASP A 57 -59.70 8.93 9.13
N ALA A 58 -59.81 8.98 10.45
CA ALA A 58 -58.72 9.35 11.34
C ALA A 58 -58.51 8.24 12.37
N PRO A 59 -57.25 7.92 12.70
CA PRO A 59 -56.98 6.97 13.76
C PRO A 59 -57.54 7.50 15.09
N PRO A 60 -57.98 6.62 16.01
CA PRO A 60 -58.49 7.04 17.29
C PRO A 60 -57.39 7.76 18.11
N PRO A 61 -57.75 8.61 19.08
CA PRO A 61 -56.76 9.31 19.92
C PRO A 61 -55.88 8.36 20.73
N SER A 62 -56.28 7.10 20.91
CA SER A 62 -55.48 6.06 21.54
C SER A 62 -54.30 5.58 20.69
N ALA A 63 -54.30 5.83 19.39
CA ALA A 63 -53.24 5.44 18.45
C ALA A 63 -52.06 6.44 18.45
N ASP A 64 -51.66 6.90 19.63
CA ASP A 64 -50.55 7.82 19.80
C ASP A 64 -49.19 7.09 19.75
N LYS A 65 -48.30 7.54 18.85
CA LYS A 65 -46.93 7.04 18.70
C LYS A 65 -46.08 7.29 19.95
N SER A 66 -46.40 8.30 20.77
CA SER A 66 -45.70 8.59 22.03
C SER A 66 -45.85 7.46 23.06
N LYS A 67 -46.96 6.71 22.98
CA LYS A 67 -47.26 5.58 23.87
C LYS A 67 -46.51 4.30 23.50
N ALA A 68 -45.70 4.32 22.44
CA ALA A 68 -44.89 3.19 22.02
C ALA A 68 -43.78 2.87 23.04
N LYS A 69 -43.70 1.60 23.46
CA LYS A 69 -42.68 1.12 24.40
C LYS A 69 -41.31 1.04 23.70
N LYS A 70 -40.44 2.04 23.90
CA LYS A 70 -39.12 2.16 23.24
C LYS A 70 -38.18 0.97 23.46
N ASN A 71 -38.24 0.32 24.63
CA ASN A 71 -37.38 -0.81 24.99
C ASN A 71 -38.20 -2.08 25.27
N LYS A 72 -39.26 -2.34 24.50
CA LYS A 72 -39.94 -3.64 24.58
C LYS A 72 -38.93 -4.72 24.16
N LYS A 73 -38.81 -5.79 24.96
CA LYS A 73 -37.99 -6.95 24.59
C LYS A 73 -38.31 -7.34 23.14
N PRO A 74 -37.30 -7.51 22.28
CA PRO A 74 -37.53 -7.88 20.89
C PRO A 74 -38.37 -9.16 20.85
N SER A 75 -39.43 -9.18 20.04
CA SER A 75 -40.37 -10.31 19.99
C SER A 75 -39.74 -11.59 19.45
N ALA A 76 -38.61 -11.47 18.76
CA ALA A 76 -37.80 -12.57 18.27
C ALA A 76 -36.32 -12.14 18.29
N THR A 77 -35.43 -13.08 18.57
CA THR A 77 -33.97 -12.89 18.54
C THR A 77 -33.30 -14.07 17.84
N GLY A 78 -32.08 -13.89 17.33
CA GLY A 78 -31.33 -14.95 16.66
C GLY A 78 -31.96 -15.39 15.34
N ASN A 79 -31.95 -16.70 15.06
CA ASN A 79 -32.43 -17.27 13.80
C ASN A 79 -33.91 -16.98 13.54
N GLU A 80 -34.72 -17.01 14.61
CA GLU A 80 -36.15 -16.70 14.54
C GLU A 80 -36.43 -15.26 14.10
N ALA A 81 -35.55 -14.32 14.50
CA ALA A 81 -35.64 -12.94 14.04
C ALA A 81 -35.31 -12.82 12.55
N GLY A 82 -34.34 -13.61 12.05
CA GLY A 82 -34.00 -13.65 10.63
C GLY A 82 -35.17 -14.10 9.76
N LEU A 83 -35.89 -15.14 10.18
CA LEU A 83 -37.07 -15.65 9.46
C LEU A 83 -38.27 -14.71 9.54
N LYS A 84 -38.48 -14.05 10.69
CA LYS A 84 -39.59 -13.09 10.88
C LYS A 84 -39.30 -11.70 10.34
N LEU A 85 -38.05 -11.37 10.05
CA LEU A 85 -37.66 -10.06 9.52
C LEU A 85 -38.12 -9.92 8.07
N LYS A 86 -39.14 -9.09 7.87
CA LYS A 86 -39.60 -8.71 6.52
C LYS A 86 -38.67 -7.64 5.94
N ASN A 87 -37.54 -8.07 5.37
CA ASN A 87 -36.63 -7.20 4.65
C ASN A 87 -37.16 -6.95 3.22
N LYS A 88 -37.15 -5.69 2.77
CA LYS A 88 -37.59 -5.27 1.43
C LYS A 88 -36.43 -4.87 0.51
N ASN A 89 -35.19 -5.21 0.84
CA ASN A 89 -34.02 -4.83 0.04
C ASN A 89 -34.11 -5.22 -1.44
N THR A 90 -34.87 -6.27 -1.79
CA THR A 90 -35.11 -6.68 -3.19
C THR A 90 -36.04 -5.75 -3.96
N GLU A 91 -36.93 -5.04 -3.26
CA GLU A 91 -37.86 -4.06 -3.85
C GLU A 91 -37.25 -2.66 -3.94
N VAL A 92 -36.09 -2.44 -3.30
CA VAL A 92 -35.43 -1.13 -3.24
C VAL A 92 -34.42 -1.00 -4.37
N GLU A 93 -34.50 0.11 -5.11
CA GLU A 93 -33.53 0.41 -6.17
C GLU A 93 -32.09 0.45 -5.61
N PRO A 94 -31.11 -0.09 -6.36
CA PRO A 94 -29.72 -0.03 -5.95
C PRO A 94 -29.23 1.42 -5.85
N PRO A 95 -28.30 1.73 -4.93
CA PRO A 95 -27.74 3.07 -4.83
C PRO A 95 -26.98 3.43 -6.11
N LYS A 96 -27.13 4.68 -6.57
CA LYS A 96 -26.54 5.21 -7.82
C LYS A 96 -25.00 5.22 -7.89
N SER A 97 -24.30 4.78 -6.83
CA SER A 97 -22.85 4.87 -6.67
C SER A 97 -22.18 3.49 -6.57
N THR A 98 -22.73 2.48 -7.24
CA THR A 98 -22.10 1.15 -7.33
C THR A 98 -20.95 1.12 -8.33
N ASP A 99 -20.87 2.10 -9.22
CA ASP A 99 -19.83 2.16 -10.25
C ASP A 99 -18.51 2.63 -9.63
N ARG A 100 -17.65 1.66 -9.31
CA ARG A 100 -16.25 1.92 -8.95
C ARG A 100 -15.46 2.34 -10.19
N ARG A 101 -15.64 3.59 -10.62
CA ARG A 101 -14.74 4.25 -11.56
C ARG A 101 -14.13 5.51 -10.96
N THR A 102 -13.36 5.33 -9.90
CA THR A 102 -12.46 6.36 -9.36
C THR A 102 -11.06 6.23 -9.97
N ALA A 103 -10.96 5.98 -11.27
CA ALA A 103 -9.69 6.14 -11.95
C ALA A 103 -9.44 7.64 -12.11
N LYS A 104 -8.48 8.19 -11.36
CA LYS A 104 -8.05 9.57 -11.53
C LYS A 104 -7.63 9.76 -12.99
N SER A 105 -8.19 10.75 -13.68
CA SER A 105 -7.97 10.98 -15.12
C SER A 105 -6.49 10.98 -15.49
N LYS A 106 -6.07 10.09 -16.39
CA LYS A 106 -4.69 10.00 -16.92
C LYS A 106 -4.31 11.19 -17.81
N SER A 107 -5.26 12.09 -18.09
CA SER A 107 -5.08 13.25 -18.97
C SER A 107 -3.95 14.20 -18.53
N PHE A 108 -3.54 14.17 -17.25
CA PHE A 108 -2.49 15.03 -16.72
C PHE A 108 -1.17 14.29 -16.40
N ASP A 109 -1.01 13.05 -16.85
CA ASP A 109 0.15 12.20 -16.53
C ASP A 109 1.45 12.70 -17.17
N LYS A 110 1.36 13.26 -18.38
CA LYS A 110 2.51 13.87 -19.08
C LYS A 110 2.89 15.26 -18.55
N HIS A 111 2.07 15.85 -17.68
CA HIS A 111 2.29 17.19 -17.17
C HIS A 111 2.92 17.11 -15.78
N SER A 112 4.17 17.56 -15.67
CA SER A 112 4.86 17.59 -14.39
C SER A 112 4.08 18.44 -13.38
N ARG A 113 3.75 17.84 -12.23
CA ARG A 113 3.09 18.54 -11.12
C ARG A 113 4.06 19.24 -10.18
N THR A 114 5.35 19.05 -10.37
CA THR A 114 6.38 19.55 -9.44
C THR A 114 6.59 21.05 -9.55
N GLY A 115 6.15 21.67 -10.65
CA GLY A 115 6.38 23.09 -10.94
C GLY A 115 7.87 23.42 -11.14
N LYS A 116 8.72 22.39 -11.21
CA LYS A 116 10.16 22.52 -11.41
C LYS A 116 10.47 22.09 -12.84
N THR A 117 11.21 22.93 -13.55
CA THR A 117 11.75 22.63 -14.86
C THR A 117 13.25 22.83 -14.80
N GLU A 118 14.00 21.93 -15.42
CA GLU A 118 15.44 22.11 -15.59
C GLU A 118 15.68 23.22 -16.62
N THR A 119 16.76 23.97 -16.43
CA THR A 119 17.15 25.03 -17.36
C THR A 119 18.06 24.46 -18.45
N ALA A 120 18.08 25.08 -19.63
CA ALA A 120 18.99 24.67 -20.69
C ALA A 120 20.46 24.66 -20.23
N LYS A 121 20.84 25.62 -19.37
CA LYS A 121 22.17 25.67 -18.76
C LYS A 121 22.45 24.46 -17.86
N SER A 122 21.53 24.06 -16.98
CA SER A 122 21.75 22.91 -16.10
C SER A 122 21.85 21.59 -16.86
N GLN A 123 21.09 21.46 -17.96
CA GLN A 123 21.20 20.31 -18.86
C GLN A 123 22.55 20.30 -19.58
N LYS A 124 22.95 21.43 -20.16
CA LYS A 124 24.24 21.59 -20.86
C LYS A 124 25.43 21.27 -19.96
N THR A 125 25.45 21.77 -18.73
CA THR A 125 26.53 21.45 -17.77
C THR A 125 26.55 20.00 -17.31
N LYS A 126 25.39 19.31 -17.35
CA LYS A 126 25.28 17.91 -16.90
C LYS A 126 25.62 16.92 -18.01
N LEU A 127 25.23 17.23 -19.24
CA LEU A 127 25.42 16.37 -20.41
C LEU A 127 26.70 16.71 -21.19
N GLY A 128 27.25 17.91 -21.01
CA GLY A 128 28.42 18.38 -21.76
C GLY A 128 28.06 18.90 -23.15
N ASP A 129 29.06 19.45 -23.82
CA ASP A 129 29.01 19.77 -25.25
C ASP A 129 29.75 18.68 -26.03
N GLU A 130 29.17 18.23 -27.14
CA GLU A 130 29.71 17.12 -27.94
C GLU A 130 31.07 17.45 -28.54
N VAL A 131 31.30 18.72 -28.92
CA VAL A 131 32.57 19.16 -29.52
C VAL A 131 33.70 19.11 -28.49
N ASP A 132 33.45 19.65 -27.29
CA ASP A 132 34.45 19.66 -26.23
C ASP A 132 34.76 18.22 -25.77
N ALA A 133 33.73 17.37 -25.67
CA ALA A 133 33.89 15.96 -25.32
C ALA A 133 34.67 15.15 -26.37
N GLN A 134 34.56 15.48 -27.66
CA GLN A 134 35.37 14.86 -28.71
C GLN A 134 36.83 15.28 -28.62
N VAL A 135 37.10 16.56 -28.41
CA VAL A 135 38.48 17.07 -28.27
C VAL A 135 39.15 16.50 -27.03
N GLU A 136 38.46 16.48 -25.89
CA GLU A 136 38.96 15.86 -24.65
C GLU A 136 39.14 14.34 -24.83
N GLY A 137 38.19 13.65 -25.45
CA GLY A 137 38.29 12.21 -25.69
C GLY A 137 39.41 11.83 -26.67
N GLU A 138 39.68 12.64 -27.70
CA GLU A 138 40.82 12.45 -28.61
C GLU A 138 42.15 12.73 -27.90
N ALA A 139 42.21 13.76 -27.05
CA ALA A 139 43.39 14.07 -26.25
C ALA A 139 43.68 12.95 -25.23
N ASP A 140 42.66 12.47 -24.51
CA ASP A 140 42.78 11.36 -23.56
C ASP A 140 43.19 10.07 -24.28
N ALA A 141 42.62 9.78 -25.46
CA ALA A 141 43.02 8.60 -26.25
C ALA A 141 44.45 8.71 -26.79
N GLN A 142 44.90 9.92 -27.14
CA GLN A 142 46.27 10.16 -27.56
C GLN A 142 47.26 10.10 -26.38
N GLU A 143 46.85 10.54 -25.18
CA GLU A 143 47.61 10.40 -23.94
C GLU A 143 47.71 8.92 -23.55
N GLU A 144 46.61 8.16 -23.58
CA GLU A 144 46.65 6.70 -23.35
C GLU A 144 47.54 5.98 -24.39
N LEU A 145 47.49 6.36 -25.67
CA LEU A 145 48.36 5.76 -26.70
C LEU A 145 49.82 6.18 -26.54
N SER A 146 50.09 7.34 -25.93
CA SER A 146 51.45 7.78 -25.60
C SER A 146 51.96 7.09 -24.33
N GLU A 147 51.12 6.89 -23.33
CA GLU A 147 51.42 6.09 -22.13
C GLU A 147 51.59 4.60 -22.46
N GLU A 148 50.84 4.07 -23.42
CA GLU A 148 51.01 2.70 -23.96
C GLU A 148 52.18 2.62 -24.95
N GLY A 149 52.52 3.70 -25.64
CA GLY A 149 53.77 3.85 -26.40
C GLY A 149 55.02 3.98 -25.51
N GLU A 150 54.84 4.42 -24.27
CA GLU A 150 55.80 4.33 -23.17
C GLU A 150 55.69 3.00 -22.41
N GLU A 151 55.21 1.93 -23.06
CA GLU A 151 55.47 0.55 -22.63
C GLU A 151 56.99 0.26 -22.76
N VAL A 152 57.69 0.65 -21.69
CA VAL A 152 58.93 0.07 -21.20
C VAL A 152 60.15 0.40 -22.07
N GLU A 153 60.74 1.58 -21.82
CA GLU A 153 62.20 1.61 -21.72
C GLU A 153 62.59 0.58 -20.67
N LYS A 154 62.87 -0.65 -21.14
CA LYS A 154 63.39 -1.72 -20.29
C LYS A 154 64.59 -1.10 -19.59
N PRO A 155 64.65 -1.09 -18.25
CA PRO A 155 65.87 -0.67 -17.60
C PRO A 155 66.95 -1.57 -18.21
N VAL A 156 67.99 -0.97 -18.78
CA VAL A 156 69.10 -1.72 -19.37
C VAL A 156 69.66 -2.59 -18.26
N TYR A 157 69.22 -3.85 -18.22
CA TYR A 157 69.66 -4.80 -17.22
C TYR A 157 71.10 -5.13 -17.58
N LYS A 158 72.04 -4.65 -16.78
CA LYS A 158 73.42 -5.12 -16.85
C LYS A 158 73.39 -6.64 -16.73
N THR A 159 74.07 -7.33 -17.65
CA THR A 159 74.18 -8.79 -17.56
C THR A 159 74.98 -9.15 -16.30
N LEU A 160 74.80 -10.36 -15.77
CA LEU A 160 75.61 -10.83 -14.64
C LEU A 160 77.11 -10.72 -14.94
N ASP A 161 77.48 -10.95 -16.20
CA ASP A 161 78.86 -10.84 -16.66
C ASP A 161 79.37 -9.40 -16.60
N ASP A 162 78.55 -8.41 -17.00
CA ASP A 162 78.90 -6.99 -16.86
C ASP A 162 79.08 -6.59 -15.39
N TYR A 163 78.26 -7.13 -14.49
CA TYR A 163 78.39 -6.91 -13.05
C TYR A 163 79.69 -7.50 -12.49
N PHE A 164 80.07 -8.72 -12.90
CA PHE A 164 81.34 -9.32 -12.49
C PHE A 164 82.55 -8.56 -13.05
N ASN A 165 82.46 -8.08 -14.29
CA ASN A 165 83.49 -7.23 -14.89
C ASN A 165 83.65 -5.90 -14.14
N GLU A 166 82.55 -5.24 -13.78
CA GLU A 166 82.58 -4.02 -12.97
C GLU A 166 83.19 -4.27 -11.58
N LEU A 167 82.83 -5.37 -10.91
CA LEU A 167 83.43 -5.76 -9.64
C LEU A 167 84.94 -5.98 -9.75
N GLN A 168 85.40 -6.64 -10.82
CA GLN A 168 86.81 -6.87 -11.05
C GLN A 168 87.57 -5.56 -11.34
N VAL A 169 86.98 -4.63 -12.11
CA VAL A 169 87.54 -3.29 -12.34
C VAL A 169 87.59 -2.48 -11.05
N GLN A 170 86.57 -2.59 -10.18
CA GLN A 170 86.58 -1.93 -8.87
C GLN A 170 87.66 -2.51 -7.95
N GLN A 171 87.82 -3.83 -7.90
CA GLN A 171 88.86 -4.47 -7.08
C GLN A 171 90.27 -4.12 -7.55
N THR A 172 90.51 -4.13 -8.87
CA THR A 172 91.80 -3.72 -9.44
C THR A 172 92.06 -2.22 -9.28
N GLY A 173 91.03 -1.38 -9.38
CA GLY A 173 91.11 0.06 -9.12
C GLY A 173 91.35 0.42 -7.65
N LEU A 174 90.85 -0.40 -6.70
CA LEU A 174 91.13 -0.24 -5.27
C LEU A 174 92.51 -0.75 -4.89
N SER A 175 93.01 -1.83 -5.50
CA SER A 175 94.36 -2.34 -5.24
C SER A 175 95.46 -1.49 -5.88
N ALA A 176 95.14 -0.70 -6.91
CA ALA A 176 96.06 0.23 -7.57
C ALA A 176 96.25 1.57 -6.83
N LYS A 177 95.40 1.93 -5.85
CA LYS A 177 95.59 3.16 -5.05
C LYS A 177 96.38 2.83 -3.79
N PRO A 178 97.60 3.37 -3.59
CA PRO A 178 98.32 3.16 -2.34
C PRO A 178 97.50 3.75 -1.18
N LYS A 179 97.25 2.94 -0.13
CA LYS A 179 96.61 3.40 1.12
C LYS A 179 97.36 4.62 1.66
N ARG A 180 96.76 5.80 1.61
CA ARG A 180 97.24 6.97 2.37
C ARG A 180 97.15 6.66 3.86
N ALA A 181 98.16 7.03 4.63
CA ALA A 181 98.16 6.88 6.09
C ALA A 181 97.07 7.77 6.72
N ALA A 182 96.54 7.35 7.87
CA ALA A 182 95.49 8.07 8.58
C ALA A 182 95.94 9.50 8.96
N ASN A 183 95.03 10.48 8.84
CA ASN A 183 95.14 11.91 9.21
C ASN A 183 95.73 12.91 8.19
N GLN A 184 95.76 12.61 6.89
CA GLN A 184 95.96 13.67 5.87
C GLN A 184 94.61 14.34 5.49
N GLY A 185 94.38 15.58 5.96
CA GLY A 185 93.35 16.48 5.41
C GLY A 185 92.14 16.85 6.29
N ALA A 186 92.20 16.65 7.61
CA ALA A 186 91.06 16.86 8.53
C ALA A 186 91.02 18.23 9.24
N GLN A 187 91.50 19.31 8.61
CA GLN A 187 91.57 20.63 9.28
C GLN A 187 90.64 21.71 8.68
N ASP A 188 90.08 21.51 7.47
CA ASP A 188 89.45 22.61 6.70
C ASP A 188 87.95 22.47 6.41
N LYS A 189 87.19 21.62 7.13
CA LYS A 189 85.79 21.29 6.74
C LYS A 189 84.67 21.79 7.66
N TRP A 190 84.95 22.59 8.68
CA TRP A 190 83.93 22.97 9.68
C TRP A 190 83.75 24.48 9.93
N THR A 191 84.04 25.34 8.96
CA THR A 191 83.98 26.80 9.15
C THR A 191 83.04 27.58 8.22
N ASN A 192 82.00 26.95 7.65
CA ASN A 192 80.97 27.69 6.90
C ASN A 192 79.56 27.19 7.23
N ASP A 193 79.03 27.66 8.37
CA ASP A 193 77.60 27.63 8.69
C ASP A 193 76.92 28.84 8.04
N GLU A 194 76.25 28.66 6.90
CA GLU A 194 75.32 29.64 6.34
C GLU A 194 73.86 29.18 6.51
N LEU A 195 73.12 30.01 7.23
CA LEU A 195 71.78 29.81 7.74
C LEU A 195 70.75 30.23 6.67
N LEU A 196 70.23 29.27 5.90
CA LEU A 196 69.21 29.53 4.88
C LEU A 196 67.82 29.77 5.49
N VAL A 197 67.46 31.04 5.71
CA VAL A 197 66.09 31.48 6.03
C VAL A 197 65.28 31.58 4.75
N LYS A 198 64.28 30.71 4.56
CA LYS A 198 63.30 30.82 3.47
C LYS A 198 62.26 31.91 3.81
N GLU A 199 62.41 33.08 3.21
CA GLU A 199 61.34 34.08 3.17
C GLU A 199 60.24 33.59 2.21
N LYS A 200 59.00 33.51 2.71
CA LYS A 200 57.81 33.20 1.90
C LYS A 200 57.05 34.50 1.69
N GLU A 201 57.20 35.11 0.53
CA GLU A 201 56.34 36.21 0.11
C GLU A 201 54.96 35.66 -0.27
N VAL A 202 53.92 36.11 0.44
CA VAL A 202 52.51 35.81 0.17
C VAL A 202 52.00 36.86 -0.80
N LEU A 203 51.88 36.50 -2.08
CA LEU A 203 51.53 37.45 -3.16
C LEU A 203 50.05 37.90 -3.17
N PHE A 204 49.18 37.33 -2.32
CA PHE A 204 47.79 37.78 -2.18
C PHE A 204 47.28 37.59 -0.75
N GLU A 205 46.70 38.64 -0.17
CA GLU A 205 46.00 38.55 1.11
C GLU A 205 44.73 37.68 0.96
N PRO A 206 44.50 36.67 1.83
CA PRO A 206 43.32 35.84 1.74
C PRO A 206 42.07 36.60 2.24
N THR A 207 41.32 37.21 1.33
CA THR A 207 40.08 37.94 1.62
C THR A 207 38.87 37.01 1.79
N GLY A 208 38.95 36.05 2.71
CA GLY A 208 37.85 35.11 2.95
C GLY A 208 37.98 34.30 4.23
N LEU A 209 37.40 34.81 5.32
CA LEU A 209 37.17 34.03 6.53
C LEU A 209 36.16 32.91 6.23
N LYS A 210 36.65 31.72 5.84
CA LYS A 210 35.84 30.50 5.81
C LYS A 210 35.48 30.12 7.24
N GLN A 211 34.27 30.48 7.66
CA GLN A 211 33.60 29.90 8.83
C GLN A 211 33.45 28.39 8.59
N SER A 212 34.38 27.60 9.13
CA SER A 212 34.29 26.15 9.10
C SER A 212 33.11 25.73 9.97
N LYS A 213 31.95 25.47 9.34
CA LYS A 213 30.86 24.72 9.99
C LYS A 213 31.37 23.31 10.21
N GLN A 214 31.92 23.05 11.40
CA GLN A 214 32.22 21.71 11.85
C GLN A 214 30.90 20.93 11.89
N LYS A 215 30.71 20.04 10.91
CA LYS A 215 29.62 19.06 10.95
C LYS A 215 29.91 18.12 12.12
N ALA A 216 28.99 18.03 13.07
CA ALA A 216 29.09 17.07 14.17
C ALA A 216 29.29 15.66 13.58
N LYS A 217 30.39 15.00 13.95
CA LYS A 217 30.63 13.61 13.57
C LYS A 217 29.49 12.78 14.18
N LYS A 218 28.84 11.96 13.36
CA LYS A 218 27.77 11.06 13.79
C LYS A 218 28.31 10.17 14.92
N VAL A 219 27.80 10.34 16.12
CA VAL A 219 28.10 9.47 17.26
C VAL A 219 27.26 8.21 17.11
N LYS A 220 27.90 7.04 17.18
CA LYS A 220 27.18 5.76 17.21
C LYS A 220 26.46 5.66 18.55
N GLN A 221 25.14 5.71 18.51
CA GLN A 221 24.31 5.47 19.67
C GLN A 221 24.11 3.96 19.78
N PHE A 222 24.79 3.35 20.75
CA PHE A 222 24.56 1.95 21.10
C PHE A 222 23.26 1.89 21.89
N VAL A 223 22.27 1.16 21.36
CA VAL A 223 21.03 0.85 22.06
C VAL A 223 21.20 -0.56 22.59
N ASP A 224 21.28 -0.68 23.91
CA ASP A 224 21.29 -1.99 24.57
C ASP A 224 19.86 -2.53 24.54
N VAL A 225 19.64 -3.53 23.68
CA VAL A 225 18.35 -4.20 23.57
C VAL A 225 18.43 -5.47 24.40
N GLU A 226 17.78 -5.45 25.57
CA GLU A 226 17.48 -6.68 26.31
C GLU A 226 16.34 -7.42 25.61
N VAL A 227 16.69 -8.43 24.82
CA VAL A 227 15.71 -9.32 24.19
C VAL A 227 15.29 -10.36 25.23
N ILE A 228 14.16 -10.11 25.88
CA ILE A 228 13.46 -11.11 26.67
C ILE A 228 12.66 -11.97 25.70
N VAL A 229 13.14 -13.17 25.40
CA VAL A 229 12.36 -14.19 24.68
C VAL A 229 11.44 -14.84 25.71
N ALA A 230 10.21 -14.33 25.81
CA ALA A 230 9.16 -14.99 26.55
C ALA A 230 8.44 -15.97 25.62
N ASP A 231 8.47 -17.26 25.97
CA ASP A 231 7.58 -18.24 25.35
C ASP A 231 6.13 -17.87 25.71
N GLU A 232 5.41 -17.43 24.69
CA GLU A 232 3.96 -17.22 24.67
C GLU A 232 3.41 -16.23 25.72
N ILE A 233 3.80 -14.95 25.62
CA ILE A 233 2.93 -13.87 26.09
C ILE A 233 1.71 -13.87 25.16
N ARG A 234 0.57 -14.37 25.66
CA ARG A 234 -0.73 -14.15 25.03
C ARG A 234 -0.93 -12.64 24.88
N GLU A 235 -0.76 -12.14 23.68
CA GLU A 235 -1.12 -10.77 23.35
C GLU A 235 -2.57 -10.54 23.81
N PRO A 236 -2.85 -9.53 24.65
CA PRO A 236 -4.21 -9.05 24.76
C PRO A 236 -4.58 -8.51 23.39
N ARG A 237 -5.39 -9.28 22.64
CA ARG A 237 -5.92 -8.86 21.33
C ARG A 237 -6.42 -7.43 21.46
N GLU A 238 -5.65 -6.48 20.94
CA GLU A 238 -6.12 -5.13 20.71
C GLU A 238 -7.30 -5.26 19.75
N ARG A 239 -8.50 -5.04 20.29
CA ARG A 239 -9.69 -4.93 19.46
C ARG A 239 -9.39 -3.82 18.44
N PRO A 240 -9.50 -4.08 17.14
CA PRO A 240 -9.27 -3.04 16.15
C PRO A 240 -10.22 -1.89 16.47
N ALA A 241 -9.67 -0.68 16.59
CA ALA A 241 -10.42 0.54 16.75
C ALA A 241 -11.51 0.54 15.67
N ARG A 242 -12.76 0.40 16.11
CA ARG A 242 -13.93 0.37 15.25
C ARG A 242 -13.94 1.68 14.45
N ASN A 243 -13.57 1.56 13.19
CA ASN A 243 -13.66 2.60 12.18
C ASN A 243 -15.00 3.31 12.29
N THR A 244 -14.99 4.51 12.85
CA THR A 244 -16.15 5.37 13.08
C THR A 244 -16.46 6.11 11.78
N ASN A 245 -16.76 5.35 10.73
CA ASN A 245 -17.42 5.85 9.53
C ASN A 245 -18.78 5.16 9.40
N SER A 246 -19.70 5.52 10.29
CA SER A 246 -21.13 5.32 10.10
C SER A 246 -21.89 6.47 10.75
N ARG A 247 -22.23 7.42 9.87
CA ARG A 247 -23.40 8.30 9.86
C ARG A 247 -24.30 8.25 11.10
N GLY A 248 -24.36 9.40 11.77
CA GLY A 248 -25.64 9.97 12.22
C GLY A 248 -25.83 10.10 13.71
N GLY A 249 -25.63 11.33 14.22
CA GLY A 249 -26.29 11.80 15.43
C GLY A 249 -25.36 12.23 16.53
N ASN A 250 -24.90 13.48 16.47
CA ASN A 250 -24.88 14.35 17.65
C ASN A 250 -25.10 15.80 17.21
N ARG A 251 -26.15 16.39 17.77
CA ARG A 251 -26.49 17.80 17.63
C ARG A 251 -25.70 18.61 18.67
N ALA A 252 -25.05 19.68 18.18
CA ALA A 252 -24.65 20.94 18.85
C ALA A 252 -23.36 20.98 19.72
N PRO A 253 -22.69 22.17 19.86
CA PRO A 253 -23.07 23.49 19.35
C PRO A 253 -22.15 24.03 18.24
N LYS A 254 -22.76 24.88 17.42
CA LYS A 254 -22.17 25.64 16.32
C LYS A 254 -21.23 26.70 16.91
N GLY A 255 -19.95 26.38 17.06
CA GLY A 255 -18.91 27.38 17.29
C GLY A 255 -18.81 28.28 16.07
N LYS A 256 -19.12 29.57 16.25
CA LYS A 256 -18.95 30.61 15.24
C LYS A 256 -17.47 30.67 14.84
N GLY A 257 -17.15 30.21 13.62
CA GLY A 257 -15.85 30.47 13.02
C GLY A 257 -15.65 31.98 12.90
N ALA A 258 -14.50 32.46 13.38
CA ALA A 258 -14.09 33.85 13.25
C ALA A 258 -14.09 34.25 11.77
N LYS A 259 -14.81 35.32 11.43
CA LYS A 259 -14.67 35.96 10.12
C LYS A 259 -13.22 36.47 9.99
N PRO A 260 -12.54 36.29 8.85
CA PRO A 260 -11.25 36.94 8.64
C PRO A 260 -11.45 38.46 8.68
N ALA A 261 -10.60 39.16 9.43
CA ALA A 261 -10.59 40.62 9.49
C ALA A 261 -10.38 41.21 8.08
N PRO A 262 -11.05 42.32 7.73
CA PRO A 262 -10.81 42.98 6.45
C PRO A 262 -9.35 43.42 6.36
N ARG A 263 -8.69 43.11 5.24
CA ARG A 263 -7.36 43.62 4.93
C ARG A 263 -7.43 45.15 4.92
N LYS A 264 -6.62 45.81 5.73
CA LYS A 264 -6.42 47.26 5.67
C LYS A 264 -5.88 47.59 4.28
N VAL A 265 -6.70 48.25 3.46
CA VAL A 265 -6.25 48.86 2.20
C VAL A 265 -5.42 50.08 2.59
N ALA A 266 -4.14 50.10 2.25
CA ALA A 266 -3.33 51.29 2.39
C ALA A 266 -3.88 52.37 1.43
N LEU A 267 -4.29 53.51 2.00
CA LEU A 267 -4.65 54.71 1.25
C LEU A 267 -3.36 55.25 0.62
N ASN A 268 -3.20 55.01 -0.67
CA ASN A 268 -2.20 55.65 -1.51
C ASN A 268 -2.93 56.60 -2.47
N ASP A 269 -2.23 57.61 -2.99
CA ASP A 269 -2.77 58.67 -3.87
C ASP A 269 -3.49 58.15 -5.15
N LYS A 270 -3.39 56.85 -5.44
CA LYS A 270 -4.11 56.18 -6.53
C LYS A 270 -5.54 55.74 -6.18
N ASN A 271 -5.92 55.75 -4.90
CA ASN A 271 -7.21 55.25 -4.39
C ASN A 271 -8.06 56.34 -3.70
N PHE A 272 -7.71 57.62 -3.84
CA PHE A 272 -8.60 58.71 -3.43
C PHE A 272 -9.66 58.95 -4.51
N PRO A 273 -10.96 58.93 -4.18
CA PRO A 273 -11.98 59.40 -5.10
C PRO A 273 -11.78 60.91 -5.28
N ALA A 274 -11.55 61.34 -6.52
CA ALA A 274 -11.51 62.75 -6.87
C ALA A 274 -12.87 63.40 -6.50
N LEU A 275 -12.81 64.57 -5.87
CA LEU A 275 -13.96 65.42 -5.55
C LEU A 275 -14.57 66.01 -6.81
#